data_AF-A0A0T6BDN2-F1
#
_entry.id   AF-A0A0T6BDN2-F1
#
_cell.length_a   1.000
_cell.length_b   1.000
_cell.length_c   1.000
_cell.angle_alpha   90.00
_cell.angle_beta   90.00
_cell.angle_gamma   90.00
#
_symmetry.space_group_name_H-M   'P 1'
#
loop_
_entity.id
_entity.type
_entity.pdbx_description
1 polymer ?
#
loop_
_entity_poly.entity_id
_entity_poly.type
_entity_poly.pdbx_seq_one_letter_code
_entity_poly.pdbx_strand_id
1 'polypeptide(L)'
;SDPQLQSQSGYRSELQERALVVSLQMFSLILERCVSLLQEHVKSKKGQSAFPQDLQILLPAVKTWCDWMLCHSGVWNPPPSTQDYKVGAPGDAWTRIATLMNLLEKLDLSAAENFVTQSQEGYDQIRLPEDAVLSEFTPLMHNVQESTYVSKEFDMELAQFALRINKLLFFGTVFLCGLEPPVLKLEIENENYNEYVSVVRTSSSRSSPPSPPELNNDDDLLLESFSEDEEEQEDSNVVDNAPSEIRDLLSRKVELEKRHRYQELHKQRV
;
A
#
# COMPACT_ATOMS: atom_id res chain seq x y z
N SER A 1 -5.67 23.92 -15.69
CA SER A 1 -6.08 22.58 -15.24
C SER A 1 -7.45 22.29 -15.78
N ASP A 2 -7.61 21.21 -16.54
CA ASP A 2 -8.84 20.89 -17.25
C ASP A 2 -9.86 20.25 -16.28
N PRO A 3 -11.04 20.86 -16.05
CA PRO A 3 -12.03 20.36 -15.10
C PRO A 3 -12.65 19.01 -15.49
N GLN A 4 -12.46 18.54 -16.73
CA GLN A 4 -12.97 17.24 -17.19
C GLN A 4 -12.09 16.03 -16.76
N LEU A 5 -10.87 16.26 -16.26
CA LEU A 5 -10.01 15.19 -15.75
C LEU A 5 -10.29 14.83 -14.28
N GLN A 6 -10.97 15.70 -13.54
CA GLN A 6 -11.33 15.44 -12.13
C GLN A 6 -12.54 14.52 -11.96
N SER A 7 -13.31 14.26 -13.02
CA SER A 7 -14.50 13.42 -12.99
C SER A 7 -14.26 11.95 -13.37
N GLN A 8 -13.00 11.53 -13.57
CA GLN A 8 -12.67 10.10 -13.70
C GLN A 8 -12.46 9.49 -12.32
N SER A 9 -13.23 8.46 -11.99
CA SER A 9 -13.01 7.62 -10.80
C SER A 9 -11.56 7.12 -10.81
N GLY A 10 -10.75 7.56 -9.85
CA GLY A 10 -9.36 7.12 -9.70
C GLY A 10 -8.28 8.17 -9.93
N TYR A 11 -8.60 9.43 -10.25
CA TYR A 11 -7.59 10.48 -10.33
C TYR A 11 -7.20 10.97 -8.92
N ARG A 12 -6.10 10.45 -8.37
CA ARG A 12 -5.53 10.93 -7.10
C ARG A 12 -4.53 12.05 -7.36
N SER A 13 -4.61 13.12 -6.57
CA SER A 13 -3.54 14.12 -6.57
C SER A 13 -2.23 13.51 -6.08
N GLU A 14 -1.08 14.06 -6.50
CA GLU A 14 0.21 13.56 -6.02
C GLU A 14 0.32 13.62 -4.50
N LEU A 15 -0.18 14.69 -3.87
CA LEU A 15 -0.21 14.81 -2.41
C LEU A 15 -1.02 13.68 -1.77
N GLN A 16 -2.19 13.36 -2.34
CA GLN A 16 -3.04 12.26 -1.85
C GLN A 16 -2.37 10.90 -2.05
N GLU A 17 -1.73 10.68 -3.21
CA GLU A 17 -0.95 9.45 -3.48
C GLU A 17 0.15 9.28 -2.43
N ARG A 18 0.97 10.31 -2.20
CA ARG A 18 2.07 10.28 -1.23
C ARG A 18 1.57 10.11 0.20
N ALA A 19 0.48 10.78 0.58
CA ALA A 19 -0.14 10.61 1.89
C ALA A 19 -0.57 9.15 2.11
N LEU A 20 -1.25 8.54 1.13
CA LEU A 20 -1.65 7.13 1.19
C LEU A 20 -0.45 6.19 1.28
N VAL A 21 0.63 6.45 0.53
CA VAL A 21 1.86 5.65 0.62
C VAL A 21 2.44 5.70 2.03
N VAL A 22 2.65 6.88 2.60
CA VAL A 22 3.21 7.03 3.96
C VAL A 22 2.30 6.36 5.00
N SER A 23 1.01 6.61 4.91
CA SER A 23 -0.01 5.99 5.75
C SER A 23 0.01 4.46 5.69
N LEU A 24 0.10 3.86 4.49
CA LEU A 24 0.19 2.41 4.33
C LEU A 24 1.53 1.85 4.80
N GLN A 25 2.63 2.61 4.73
CA GLN A 25 3.90 2.20 5.34
C GLN A 25 3.78 2.15 6.86
N MET A 26 3.17 3.15 7.49
CA MET A 26 2.91 3.13 8.94
C MET A 26 2.01 1.95 9.32
N PHE A 27 0.94 1.72 8.56
CA PHE A 27 0.07 0.56 8.76
C PHE A 27 0.81 -0.77 8.57
N SER A 28 1.69 -0.87 7.58
CA SER A 28 2.54 -2.04 7.32
C SER A 28 3.42 -2.40 8.52
N LEU A 29 3.94 -1.41 9.25
CA LEU A 29 4.73 -1.64 10.48
C LEU A 29 3.87 -2.18 11.63
N ILE A 30 2.64 -1.68 11.78
CA ILE A 30 1.68 -2.20 12.76
C ILE A 30 1.34 -3.66 12.43
N LEU A 31 1.05 -3.94 11.15
CA LEU A 31 0.79 -5.28 10.65
C LEU A 31 1.97 -6.22 10.87
N GLU A 32 3.19 -5.76 10.59
CA GLU A 32 4.42 -6.54 10.82
C GLU A 32 4.49 -7.02 12.27
N ARG A 33 4.32 -6.11 13.23
CA ARG A 33 4.38 -6.46 14.65
C ARG A 33 3.24 -7.41 15.04
N CYS A 34 2.01 -7.15 14.58
CA CYS A 34 0.88 -8.05 14.80
C CYS A 34 1.14 -9.46 14.27
N VAL A 35 1.64 -9.57 13.04
CA VAL A 35 1.97 -10.85 12.40
C VAL A 35 3.03 -11.59 13.21
N SER A 36 4.12 -10.93 13.61
CA SER A 36 5.15 -11.56 14.43
C SER A 36 4.60 -12.11 15.75
N LEU A 37 3.80 -11.31 16.47
CA LEU A 37 3.18 -11.72 17.73
C LEU A 37 2.23 -12.90 17.56
N LEU A 38 1.39 -12.89 16.51
CA LEU A 38 0.47 -13.97 16.20
C LEU A 38 1.21 -15.25 15.79
N GLN A 39 2.26 -15.15 14.99
CA GLN A 39 3.10 -16.30 14.63
C GLN A 39 3.72 -16.95 15.87
N GLU A 40 4.27 -16.15 16.80
CA GLU A 40 4.80 -16.65 18.06
C GLU A 40 3.71 -17.32 18.91
N HIS A 41 2.53 -16.70 19.00
CA HIS A 41 1.40 -17.24 19.75
C HIS A 41 0.92 -18.58 19.20
N VAL A 42 0.65 -18.66 17.89
CA VAL A 42 0.22 -19.88 17.19
C VAL A 42 1.26 -21.00 17.31
N LYS A 43 2.57 -20.67 17.20
CA LYS A 43 3.65 -21.65 17.41
C LYS A 43 3.73 -22.15 18.85
N SER A 44 3.48 -21.28 19.82
CA SER A 44 3.58 -21.61 21.25
C SER A 44 2.48 -22.54 21.76
N LYS A 45 1.39 -22.73 21.00
CA LYS A 45 0.19 -23.52 21.38
C LYS A 45 -0.37 -23.14 22.76
N LYS A 46 -0.06 -21.95 23.28
CA LYS A 46 -0.71 -21.44 24.50
C LYS A 46 -2.19 -21.23 24.17
N GLY A 47 -3.08 -21.71 25.05
CA GLY A 47 -4.52 -21.51 24.87
C GLY A 47 -4.89 -20.03 24.79
N GLN A 48 -6.09 -19.73 24.27
CA GLN A 48 -6.63 -18.38 24.07
C GLN A 48 -6.64 -17.51 25.34
N SER A 49 -6.53 -18.10 26.53
CA SER A 49 -6.68 -17.41 27.81
C SER A 49 -5.56 -16.41 28.14
N ALA A 50 -4.53 -16.28 27.30
CA ALA A 50 -3.50 -15.27 27.47
C ALA A 50 -2.90 -14.82 26.12
N PHE A 51 -3.72 -14.12 25.31
CA PHE A 51 -3.16 -13.38 24.18
C PHE A 51 -2.10 -12.38 24.66
N PRO A 52 -1.00 -12.16 23.90
CA PRO A 52 0.00 -11.17 24.27
C PRO A 52 -0.64 -9.79 24.45
N GLN A 53 -0.30 -9.08 25.53
CA GLN A 53 -0.83 -7.74 25.82
C GLN A 53 -0.64 -6.78 24.63
N ASP A 54 0.54 -6.85 23.99
CA ASP A 54 0.85 -6.07 22.79
C ASP A 54 -0.17 -6.30 21.66
N LEU A 55 -0.65 -7.55 21.48
CA LEU A 55 -1.62 -7.88 20.45
C LEU A 55 -2.99 -7.25 20.74
N GLN A 56 -3.40 -7.22 22.01
CA GLN A 56 -4.64 -6.56 22.42
C GLN A 56 -4.61 -5.05 22.16
N ILE A 57 -3.43 -4.44 22.15
CA ILE A 57 -3.25 -3.00 21.87
C ILE A 57 -3.23 -2.74 20.35
N LEU A 58 -2.58 -3.61 19.58
CA LEU A 58 -2.38 -3.38 18.15
C LEU A 58 -3.59 -3.76 17.29
N LEU A 59 -4.33 -4.82 17.64
CA LEU A 59 -5.50 -5.27 16.86
C LEU A 59 -6.59 -4.20 16.72
N PRO A 60 -6.95 -3.41 17.77
CA PRO A 60 -7.88 -2.29 17.62
C PRO A 60 -7.44 -1.27 16.56
N ALA A 61 -6.15 -0.94 16.51
CA ALA A 61 -5.60 -0.03 15.51
C ALA A 61 -5.67 -0.63 14.10
N VAL A 62 -5.36 -1.93 13.96
CA VAL A 62 -5.49 -2.63 12.67
C VAL A 62 -6.95 -2.64 12.20
N LYS A 63 -7.88 -2.99 13.10
CA LYS A 63 -9.32 -3.02 12.81
C LYS A 63 -9.83 -1.65 12.35
N THR A 64 -9.43 -0.59 13.05
CA THR A 64 -9.79 0.79 12.69
C THR A 64 -9.27 1.17 11.30
N TRP A 65 -8.05 0.75 10.95
CA TRP A 65 -7.51 0.99 9.62
C TRP A 65 -8.30 0.25 8.53
N CYS A 66 -8.64 -1.02 8.78
CA CYS A 66 -9.48 -1.83 7.91
C CYS A 66 -10.87 -1.21 7.71
N ASP A 67 -11.48 -0.68 8.77
CA ASP A 67 -12.75 0.04 8.71
C ASP A 67 -12.68 1.29 7.83
N TRP A 68 -11.60 2.06 7.95
CA TRP A 68 -11.38 3.20 7.05
C TRP A 68 -11.24 2.72 5.60
N MET A 69 -10.48 1.66 5.36
CA MET A 69 -10.35 1.10 4.01
C MET A 69 -11.68 0.59 3.46
N LEU A 70 -12.54 -0.03 4.27
CA LEU A 70 -13.89 -0.45 3.88
C LEU A 70 -14.72 0.74 3.37
N CYS A 71 -14.67 1.86 4.10
CA CYS A 71 -15.44 3.06 3.76
C CYS A 71 -14.91 3.79 2.53
N HIS A 72 -13.59 3.72 2.29
CA HIS A 72 -12.90 4.58 1.32
C HIS A 72 -12.26 3.81 0.18
N SER A 73 -12.90 2.73 -0.28
CA SER A 73 -12.39 1.88 -1.38
C SER A 73 -11.99 2.69 -2.63
N GLY A 74 -12.82 3.65 -3.05
CA GLY A 74 -12.50 4.54 -4.18
C GLY A 74 -11.31 5.48 -3.96
N VAL A 75 -10.83 5.64 -2.72
CA VAL A 75 -9.66 6.46 -2.39
C VAL A 75 -8.37 5.66 -2.51
N TRP A 76 -8.35 4.41 -2.08
CA TRP A 76 -7.10 3.63 -2.04
C TRP A 76 -7.02 2.54 -3.11
N ASN A 77 -8.13 2.15 -3.75
CA ASN A 77 -8.18 1.16 -4.83
C ASN A 77 -8.28 1.85 -6.21
N PRO A 78 -7.37 1.61 -7.18
CA PRO A 78 -6.23 0.69 -7.12
C PRO A 78 -5.17 1.10 -6.08
N PRO A 79 -4.53 0.13 -5.40
CA PRO A 79 -3.48 0.38 -4.42
C PRO A 79 -2.47 1.43 -4.88
N PRO A 80 -2.05 2.36 -4.01
CA PRO A 80 -1.05 3.36 -4.37
C PRO A 80 0.31 2.72 -4.64
N SER A 81 1.06 3.37 -5.53
CA SER A 81 2.37 2.90 -5.94
C SER A 81 3.39 3.18 -4.84
N THR A 82 3.74 2.17 -4.04
CA THR A 82 4.71 2.29 -2.94
C THR A 82 6.18 2.22 -3.41
N GLN A 83 6.47 2.61 -4.65
CA GLN A 83 7.77 2.35 -5.29
C GLN A 83 8.93 3.15 -4.67
N ASP A 84 8.67 4.39 -4.26
CA ASP A 84 9.74 5.31 -3.87
C ASP A 84 10.02 5.37 -2.35
N TYR A 85 9.12 4.82 -1.53
CA TYR A 85 9.18 4.94 -0.07
C TYR A 85 8.98 3.57 0.59
N LYS A 86 10.10 2.93 0.97
CA LYS A 86 10.11 1.70 1.76
C LYS A 86 10.80 1.97 3.09
N VAL A 87 10.11 1.73 4.20
CA VAL A 87 10.66 1.84 5.55
C VAL A 87 10.42 0.53 6.29
N GLY A 88 11.46 -0.05 6.88
CA GLY A 88 11.36 -1.32 7.63
C GLY A 88 11.76 -2.55 6.82
N ALA A 89 11.38 -3.73 7.32
CA ALA A 89 11.71 -5.02 6.72
C ALA A 89 11.06 -5.19 5.33
N PRO A 90 11.65 -6.01 4.43
CA PRO A 90 11.08 -6.25 3.11
C PRO A 90 9.66 -6.83 3.23
N GLY A 91 8.72 -6.20 2.51
CA GLY A 91 7.31 -6.59 2.47
C GLY A 91 6.38 -5.40 2.36
N ASP A 92 5.26 -5.56 1.67
CA ASP A 92 4.21 -4.55 1.57
C ASP A 92 3.04 -4.83 2.52
N ALA A 93 2.19 -3.83 2.74
CA ALA A 93 1.02 -3.95 3.61
C ALA A 93 0.10 -5.09 3.15
N TRP A 94 -0.07 -5.29 1.85
CA TRP A 94 -1.00 -6.25 1.27
C TRP A 94 -0.61 -7.70 1.57
N THR A 95 0.67 -8.03 1.41
CA THR A 95 1.24 -9.34 1.75
C THR A 95 1.13 -9.59 3.25
N ARG A 96 1.31 -8.55 4.07
CA ARG A 96 1.17 -8.65 5.53
C ARG A 96 -0.29 -8.82 5.96
N ILE A 97 -1.25 -8.17 5.29
CA ILE A 97 -2.69 -8.43 5.51
C ILE A 97 -3.02 -9.89 5.16
N ALA A 98 -2.56 -10.39 4.01
CA ALA A 98 -2.77 -11.79 3.62
C ALA A 98 -2.23 -12.75 4.70
N THR A 99 -1.00 -12.53 5.15
CA THR A 99 -0.38 -13.30 6.23
C THR A 99 -1.17 -13.20 7.54
N LEU A 100 -1.67 -12.01 7.87
CA LEU A 100 -2.51 -11.79 9.04
C LEU A 100 -3.80 -12.63 8.96
N MET A 101 -4.49 -12.63 7.82
CA MET A 101 -5.72 -13.44 7.64
C MET A 101 -5.44 -14.93 7.84
N ASN A 102 -4.37 -15.44 7.20
CA ASN A 102 -3.95 -16.85 7.35
C ASN A 102 -3.63 -17.25 8.80
N LEU A 103 -3.22 -16.29 9.64
CA LEU A 103 -2.96 -16.53 11.06
C LEU A 103 -4.22 -16.41 11.90
N LEU A 104 -5.08 -15.45 11.59
CA LEU A 104 -6.34 -15.22 12.30
C LEU A 104 -7.32 -16.39 12.12
N GLU A 105 -7.36 -17.02 10.93
CA GLU A 105 -8.19 -18.22 10.70
C GLU A 105 -7.76 -19.44 11.52
N LYS A 106 -6.51 -19.45 12.01
CA LYS A 106 -6.01 -20.54 12.87
C LYS A 106 -6.37 -20.34 14.34
N LEU A 107 -6.90 -19.17 14.69
CA LEU A 107 -7.39 -18.92 16.03
C LEU A 107 -8.74 -19.60 16.19
N ASP A 108 -8.97 -20.21 17.35
CA ASP A 108 -10.29 -20.69 17.69
C ASP A 108 -11.21 -19.47 17.89
N LEU A 109 -12.36 -19.48 17.21
CA LEU A 109 -13.37 -18.42 17.23
C LEU A 109 -14.72 -18.95 17.74
N SER A 110 -14.74 -20.06 18.47
CA SER A 110 -15.94 -20.65 19.07
C SER A 110 -16.79 -19.66 19.89
N ALA A 111 -16.14 -18.65 20.49
CA ALA A 111 -16.85 -17.54 21.15
C ALA A 111 -17.88 -16.85 20.23
N ALA A 112 -17.58 -16.73 18.93
CA ALA A 112 -18.45 -16.12 17.94
C ALA A 112 -19.74 -16.91 17.66
N GLU A 113 -19.77 -18.21 17.96
CA GLU A 113 -20.99 -19.03 17.82
C GLU A 113 -22.10 -18.60 18.78
N ASN A 114 -21.74 -17.88 19.85
CA ASN A 114 -22.68 -17.35 20.84
C ASN A 114 -23.25 -15.97 20.45
N PHE A 115 -22.82 -15.42 19.31
CA PHE A 115 -23.22 -14.08 18.88
C PHE A 115 -24.59 -14.11 18.20
N VAL A 116 -25.41 -13.10 18.51
CA VAL A 116 -26.70 -12.87 17.86
C VAL A 116 -26.76 -11.46 17.27
N THR A 117 -27.54 -11.28 16.21
CA THR A 117 -27.69 -9.99 15.51
C THR A 117 -28.89 -9.18 15.98
N GLN A 118 -29.80 -9.80 16.75
CA GLN A 118 -31.00 -9.16 17.27
C GLN A 118 -30.89 -8.93 18.77
N SER A 119 -31.43 -7.79 19.23
CA SER A 119 -31.53 -7.50 20.66
C SER A 119 -32.51 -8.46 21.33
N GLN A 120 -32.07 -9.11 22.41
CA GLN A 120 -32.85 -10.09 23.17
C GLN A 120 -32.70 -9.87 24.67
N GLU A 121 -33.69 -10.30 25.46
CA GLU A 121 -33.61 -10.24 26.93
C GLU A 121 -32.49 -11.17 27.43
N GLY A 122 -31.67 -10.71 28.37
CA GLY A 122 -30.52 -11.46 28.87
C GLY A 122 -29.24 -11.34 28.03
N TYR A 123 -29.26 -10.56 26.94
CA TYR A 123 -28.10 -10.29 26.09
C TYR A 123 -27.65 -8.82 26.22
N ASP A 124 -26.35 -8.60 26.10
CA ASP A 124 -25.72 -7.28 26.03
C ASP A 124 -25.10 -7.07 24.65
N GLN A 125 -25.16 -5.81 24.16
CA GLN A 125 -24.53 -5.43 22.90
C GLN A 125 -23.00 -5.41 23.08
N ILE A 126 -22.29 -6.13 22.21
CA ILE A 126 -20.83 -6.09 22.16
C ILE A 126 -20.41 -4.77 21.54
N ARG A 127 -19.77 -3.91 22.32
CA ARG A 127 -19.21 -2.63 21.86
C ARG A 127 -17.69 -2.70 21.91
N LEU A 128 -17.05 -2.46 20.78
CA LEU A 128 -15.59 -2.37 20.72
C LEU A 128 -15.14 -1.00 21.25
N PRO A 129 -14.18 -0.92 22.19
CA PRO A 129 -13.73 0.34 22.75
C PRO A 129 -13.22 1.33 21.69
N GLU A 130 -12.51 0.85 20.67
CA GLU A 130 -12.01 1.68 19.57
C GLU A 130 -13.13 2.38 18.78
N ASP A 131 -14.29 1.73 18.63
CA ASP A 131 -15.44 2.29 17.91
C ASP A 131 -16.13 3.38 18.74
N ALA A 132 -16.17 3.19 20.06
CA ALA A 132 -16.68 4.21 20.97
C ALA A 132 -15.77 5.44 21.00
N VAL A 133 -14.45 5.24 21.00
CA VAL A 133 -13.46 6.33 20.99
C VAL A 133 -13.50 7.13 19.70
N LEU A 134 -13.70 6.47 18.56
CA LEU A 134 -13.76 7.10 17.24
C LEU A 134 -15.19 7.40 16.77
N SER A 135 -16.14 7.36 17.69
CA SER A 135 -17.52 7.77 17.41
C SER A 135 -17.51 9.21 16.88
N GLU A 136 -18.35 9.48 15.89
CA GLU A 136 -18.47 10.79 15.20
C GLU A 136 -17.23 11.22 14.39
N PHE A 137 -16.17 10.41 14.33
CA PHE A 137 -15.06 10.69 13.43
C PHE A 137 -15.52 10.51 11.97
N THR A 138 -15.70 11.62 11.25
CA THR A 138 -16.33 11.66 9.92
C THR A 138 -15.77 10.64 8.92
N PRO A 139 -14.45 10.38 8.85
CA PRO A 139 -13.90 9.33 7.99
C PRO A 139 -14.42 7.91 8.30
N LEU A 140 -14.93 7.64 9.50
CA LEU A 140 -15.48 6.34 9.88
C LEU A 140 -17.02 6.36 10.01
N MET A 141 -17.68 7.50 9.85
CA MET A 141 -19.13 7.64 10.05
C MET A 141 -19.99 6.78 9.11
N HIS A 142 -19.48 6.47 7.92
CA HIS A 142 -20.19 5.64 6.94
C HIS A 142 -20.01 4.13 7.19
N ASN A 143 -19.19 3.74 8.17
CA ASN A 143 -19.04 2.35 8.59
C ASN A 143 -20.21 1.95 9.48
N VAL A 144 -21.41 1.85 8.90
CA VAL A 144 -22.59 1.37 9.63
C VAL A 144 -22.41 -0.12 9.89
N GLN A 145 -21.95 -0.46 11.09
CA GLN A 145 -21.74 -1.85 11.48
C GLN A 145 -23.01 -2.44 12.07
N GLU A 146 -23.33 -3.66 11.66
CA GLU A 146 -24.41 -4.41 12.28
C GLU A 146 -24.14 -4.63 13.76
N SER A 147 -25.19 -4.50 14.57
CA SER A 147 -25.10 -4.72 16.01
C SER A 147 -24.98 -6.20 16.31
N THR A 148 -24.03 -6.54 17.17
CA THR A 148 -23.80 -7.92 17.64
C THR A 148 -24.02 -7.96 19.15
N TYR A 149 -24.67 -9.00 19.64
CA TYR A 149 -25.01 -9.18 21.05
C TYR A 149 -24.53 -10.54 21.54
N VAL A 150 -24.28 -10.65 22.84
CA VAL A 150 -23.87 -11.90 23.52
C VAL A 150 -24.58 -12.01 24.88
N SER A 151 -24.72 -13.22 25.41
CA SER A 151 -25.32 -13.45 26.73
C SER A 151 -24.57 -12.64 27.81
N LYS A 152 -25.30 -12.10 28.78
CA LYS A 152 -24.76 -11.37 29.95
C LYS A 152 -23.81 -12.21 30.81
N GLU A 153 -23.93 -13.53 30.75
CA GLU A 153 -23.08 -14.46 31.48
C GLU A 153 -21.75 -14.73 30.77
N PHE A 154 -21.63 -14.30 29.51
CA PHE A 154 -20.45 -14.51 28.69
C PHE A 154 -19.35 -13.49 29.00
N ASP A 155 -18.09 -13.90 28.84
CA ASP A 155 -16.95 -13.02 29.01
C ASP A 155 -16.92 -11.93 27.91
N MET A 156 -17.16 -10.69 28.31
CA MET A 156 -17.22 -9.55 27.41
C MET A 156 -15.86 -9.25 26.74
N GLU A 157 -14.74 -9.48 27.41
CA GLU A 157 -13.41 -9.24 26.84
C GLU A 157 -13.14 -10.26 25.71
N LEU A 158 -13.48 -11.52 25.96
CA LEU A 158 -13.39 -12.57 24.94
C LEU A 158 -14.34 -12.30 23.77
N ALA A 159 -15.57 -11.84 24.05
CA ALA A 159 -16.54 -11.48 23.02
C ALA A 159 -16.05 -10.32 22.13
N GLN A 160 -15.51 -9.25 22.74
CA GLN A 160 -14.92 -8.13 21.99
C GLN A 160 -13.74 -8.60 21.14
N PHE A 161 -12.88 -9.47 21.68
CA PHE A 161 -11.76 -10.04 20.95
C PHE A 161 -12.24 -10.84 19.72
N ALA A 162 -13.14 -11.80 19.91
CA ALA A 162 -13.66 -12.63 18.83
C ALA A 162 -14.41 -11.80 17.78
N LEU A 163 -15.19 -10.79 18.20
CA LEU A 163 -15.85 -9.86 17.28
C LEU A 163 -14.84 -9.09 16.43
N ARG A 164 -13.74 -8.65 17.02
CA ARG A 164 -12.67 -7.96 16.29
C ARG A 164 -12.04 -8.87 15.24
N ILE A 165 -11.76 -10.13 15.57
CA ILE A 165 -11.20 -11.09 14.62
C ILE A 165 -12.18 -11.35 13.47
N ASN A 166 -13.47 -11.55 13.76
CA ASN A 166 -14.49 -11.73 12.72
C ASN A 166 -14.56 -10.56 11.73
N LYS A 167 -14.50 -9.32 12.24
CA LYS A 167 -14.50 -8.12 11.39
C LYS A 167 -13.25 -8.02 10.53
N LEU A 168 -12.08 -8.37 11.08
CA LEU A 168 -10.83 -8.42 10.33
C LEU A 168 -10.84 -9.50 9.24
N LEU A 169 -11.34 -10.70 9.57
CA LEU A 169 -11.50 -11.79 8.60
C LEU A 169 -12.46 -11.39 7.49
N PHE A 170 -13.63 -10.84 7.81
CA PHE A 170 -14.56 -10.31 6.80
C PHE A 170 -13.87 -9.31 5.86
N PHE A 171 -13.12 -8.35 6.42
CA PHE A 171 -12.37 -7.38 5.62
C PHE A 171 -11.39 -8.06 4.65
N GLY A 172 -10.56 -8.98 5.13
CA GLY A 172 -9.53 -9.60 4.30
C GLY A 172 -10.05 -10.67 3.34
N THR A 173 -10.86 -11.61 3.83
CA THR A 173 -11.24 -12.82 3.09
C THR A 173 -12.47 -12.61 2.21
N VAL A 174 -13.38 -11.70 2.59
CA VAL A 174 -14.60 -11.40 1.83
C VAL A 174 -14.41 -10.12 1.02
N PHE A 175 -14.14 -8.99 1.69
CA PHE A 175 -14.12 -7.70 1.03
C PHE A 175 -12.92 -7.54 0.08
N LEU A 176 -11.67 -7.71 0.54
CA LEU A 176 -10.49 -7.54 -0.33
C LEU A 176 -10.41 -8.57 -1.48
N CYS A 177 -10.93 -9.78 -1.26
CA CYS A 177 -11.06 -10.80 -2.31
C CYS A 177 -12.19 -10.48 -3.31
N GLY A 178 -13.26 -9.81 -2.85
CA GLY A 178 -14.43 -9.47 -3.65
C GLY A 178 -14.33 -8.14 -4.41
N LEU A 179 -13.22 -7.42 -4.29
CA LEU A 179 -12.98 -6.20 -5.07
C LEU A 179 -12.73 -6.51 -6.55
N GLU A 180 -13.00 -5.52 -7.40
CA GLU A 180 -12.68 -5.55 -8.83
C GLU A 180 -11.78 -4.35 -9.18
N PRO A 181 -10.47 -4.55 -9.47
CA PRO A 181 -9.75 -5.82 -9.39
C PRO A 181 -9.52 -6.27 -7.93
N PRO A 182 -9.36 -7.59 -7.66
CA PRO A 182 -9.13 -8.10 -6.32
C PRO A 182 -7.77 -7.67 -5.79
N VAL A 183 -7.68 -7.52 -4.47
CA VAL A 183 -6.44 -7.13 -3.77
C VAL A 183 -5.78 -8.35 -3.15
N LEU A 184 -6.60 -9.23 -2.56
CA LEU A 184 -6.20 -10.55 -2.09
C LEU A 184 -6.87 -11.63 -2.93
N LYS A 185 -6.29 -12.83 -2.91
CA LYS A 185 -6.87 -14.01 -3.53
C LYS A 185 -6.68 -15.22 -2.63
N LEU A 186 -7.68 -16.09 -2.57
CA LEU A 186 -7.54 -17.45 -2.05
C LEU A 186 -6.75 -18.29 -3.06
N GLU A 187 -5.52 -18.66 -2.70
CA GLU A 187 -4.62 -19.47 -3.52
C GLU A 187 -4.82 -20.96 -3.28
N ILE A 188 -4.98 -21.36 -2.02
CA ILE A 188 -5.22 -22.74 -1.62
C ILE A 188 -6.52 -22.81 -0.83
N GLU A 189 -7.41 -23.72 -1.22
CA GLU A 189 -8.64 -24.05 -0.51
C GLU A 189 -8.66 -25.56 -0.26
N ASN A 190 -8.53 -25.96 1.00
CA ASN A 190 -8.63 -27.35 1.45
C ASN A 190 -9.61 -27.44 2.61
N GLU A 191 -10.15 -28.65 2.87
CA GLU A 191 -11.12 -28.90 3.95
C GLU A 191 -10.70 -28.36 5.33
N ASN A 192 -9.39 -28.25 5.59
CA ASN A 192 -8.85 -27.82 6.88
C ASN A 192 -7.91 -26.60 6.79
N TYR A 193 -7.72 -26.01 5.60
CA TYR A 193 -6.72 -24.97 5.42
C TYR A 193 -6.99 -24.11 4.17
N ASN A 194 -7.09 -22.80 4.40
CA ASN A 194 -7.11 -21.79 3.37
C ASN A 194 -5.79 -21.01 3.37
N GLU A 195 -5.32 -20.61 2.19
CA GLU A 195 -4.17 -19.72 2.04
C GLU A 195 -4.52 -18.54 1.16
N TYR A 196 -4.48 -17.35 1.75
CA TYR A 196 -4.65 -16.08 1.07
C TYR A 196 -3.30 -15.48 0.70
N VAL A 197 -3.22 -14.89 -0.50
CA VAL A 197 -2.04 -14.18 -1.02
C VAL A 197 -2.41 -12.82 -1.58
N SER A 198 -1.46 -11.89 -1.56
CA SER A 198 -1.61 -10.59 -2.22
C SER A 198 -1.43 -10.72 -3.73
N VAL A 199 -2.33 -10.11 -4.50
CA VAL A 199 -2.20 -9.99 -5.97
C VAL A 199 -1.79 -8.58 -6.40
N VAL A 200 -1.55 -7.68 -5.44
CA VAL A 200 -1.09 -6.33 -5.71
C VAL A 200 0.31 -6.38 -6.30
N ARG A 201 0.45 -5.89 -7.53
CA ARG A 201 1.75 -5.83 -8.21
C ARG A 201 2.60 -4.71 -7.61
N THR A 202 3.39 -5.02 -6.59
CA THR A 202 4.53 -4.18 -6.25
C THR A 202 5.61 -4.47 -7.29
N SER A 203 5.91 -3.51 -8.15
CA SER A 203 6.79 -3.67 -9.30
C SER A 203 8.27 -3.81 -8.91
N SER A 204 8.59 -4.81 -8.10
CA SER A 204 9.94 -5.36 -7.99
C SER A 204 10.32 -6.15 -9.25
N SER A 205 9.38 -6.34 -10.19
CA SER A 205 9.55 -7.08 -11.45
C SER A 205 9.46 -6.23 -12.73
N ARG A 206 9.47 -4.89 -12.62
CA ARG A 206 9.91 -4.11 -13.77
C ARG A 206 11.42 -4.25 -13.81
N SER A 207 11.89 -5.25 -14.55
CA SER A 207 13.19 -5.20 -15.20
C SER A 207 13.40 -3.76 -15.65
N SER A 208 14.52 -3.16 -15.25
CA SER A 208 15.00 -1.88 -15.76
C SER A 208 14.63 -1.76 -17.25
N PRO A 209 14.26 -0.56 -17.75
CA PRO A 209 14.13 -0.38 -19.19
C PRO A 209 15.37 -1.01 -19.83
N PRO A 210 15.22 -1.86 -20.88
CA PRO A 210 16.38 -2.46 -21.51
C PRO A 210 17.35 -1.31 -21.80
N SER A 211 18.56 -1.41 -21.25
CA SER A 211 19.64 -0.49 -21.61
C SER A 211 19.61 -0.39 -23.12
N PRO A 212 19.59 0.84 -23.70
CA PRO A 212 19.59 0.97 -25.14
C PRO A 212 20.71 0.08 -25.69
N PRO A 213 20.45 -0.68 -26.78
CA PRO A 213 21.44 -1.60 -27.31
C PRO A 213 22.74 -0.84 -27.49
N GLU A 214 23.82 -1.36 -26.91
CA GLU A 214 25.17 -0.86 -27.19
C GLU A 214 25.31 -0.92 -28.71
N LEU A 215 25.26 0.25 -29.34
CA LEU A 215 25.55 0.37 -30.76
C LEU A 215 27.02 -0.02 -30.87
N ASN A 216 27.27 -1.21 -31.41
CA ASN A 216 28.59 -1.59 -31.88
C ASN A 216 29.15 -0.43 -32.72
N ASN A 217 30.31 0.08 -32.32
CA ASN A 217 31.02 1.17 -32.97
C ASN A 217 31.59 0.75 -34.34
N ASP A 218 30.76 0.32 -35.28
CA ASP A 218 31.18 -0.04 -36.63
C ASP A 218 30.11 0.32 -37.68
N ASP A 219 29.56 1.53 -37.60
CA ASP A 219 28.89 2.14 -38.76
C ASP A 219 29.57 3.47 -39.10
N ASP A 220 30.27 3.45 -40.24
CA ASP A 220 30.88 4.56 -40.95
C ASP A 220 29.86 5.70 -41.14
N LEU A 221 29.77 6.62 -40.18
CA LEU A 221 29.10 7.90 -40.36
C LEU A 221 30.05 8.82 -41.13
N LEU A 222 29.82 8.88 -42.44
CA LEU A 222 30.34 9.88 -43.35
C LEU A 222 30.11 11.29 -42.78
N LEU A 223 31.17 11.87 -42.22
CA LEU A 223 31.25 13.28 -41.86
C LEU A 223 31.31 14.10 -43.16
N GLU A 224 30.14 14.54 -43.64
CA GLU A 224 30.10 15.69 -44.54
C GLU A 224 30.31 16.96 -43.72
N SER A 225 31.54 17.49 -43.78
CA SER A 225 31.86 18.84 -43.33
C SER A 225 31.04 19.85 -44.14
N PHE A 226 30.16 20.59 -43.48
CA PHE A 226 29.70 21.89 -43.95
C PHE A 226 30.23 22.98 -43.01
N SER A 227 31.05 23.87 -43.58
CA SER A 227 31.61 25.06 -42.94
C SER A 227 30.63 26.22 -42.98
N GLU A 228 30.78 27.11 -41.98
CA GLU A 228 30.45 28.56 -41.98
C GLU A 228 28.96 28.92 -42.18
N ASP A 229 28.31 29.79 -41.41
CA ASP A 229 28.69 30.81 -40.45
C ASP A 229 27.46 31.03 -39.55
N GLU A 230 27.66 31.39 -38.29
CA GLU A 230 27.10 32.63 -37.71
C GLU A 230 27.39 32.70 -36.21
N GLU A 231 27.80 33.90 -35.83
CA GLU A 231 28.34 34.32 -34.57
C GLU A 231 27.31 34.24 -33.44
N GLU A 232 27.74 33.84 -32.25
CA GLU A 232 27.31 34.49 -31.01
C GLU A 232 28.37 34.21 -29.92
N GLN A 233 29.21 35.23 -29.71
CA GLN A 233 30.15 35.34 -28.60
C GLN A 233 29.35 35.58 -27.31
N GLU A 234 29.40 34.65 -26.34
CA GLU A 234 29.21 35.00 -24.94
C GLU A 234 30.18 34.20 -24.03
N ASP A 235 31.05 34.96 -23.36
CA ASP A 235 31.78 34.69 -22.12
C ASP A 235 32.67 33.43 -21.99
N SER A 236 33.80 33.45 -22.71
CA SER A 236 34.94 32.53 -22.48
C SER A 236 35.80 32.86 -21.24
N ASN A 237 35.54 33.95 -20.52
CA ASN A 237 36.44 34.41 -19.44
C ASN A 237 36.05 33.96 -18.02
N VAL A 238 34.96 33.21 -17.84
CA VAL A 238 34.54 32.72 -16.49
C VAL A 238 34.86 31.24 -16.26
N VAL A 239 35.13 30.47 -17.32
CA VAL A 239 35.23 28.99 -17.24
C VAL A 239 36.60 28.51 -16.76
N ASP A 240 37.66 29.29 -16.99
CA ASP A 240 39.03 28.80 -16.77
C ASP A 240 39.46 28.78 -15.28
N ASN A 241 38.73 29.51 -14.43
CA ASN A 241 38.99 29.59 -12.99
C ASN A 241 38.03 28.76 -12.12
N ALA A 242 37.12 27.99 -12.74
CA ALA A 242 36.20 27.12 -12.02
C ALA A 242 36.85 25.78 -11.64
N PRO A 243 36.53 25.18 -10.47
CA PRO A 243 36.99 23.84 -10.09
C PRO A 243 36.54 22.79 -11.12
N SER A 244 37.36 21.74 -11.29
CA SER A 244 37.24 20.72 -12.35
C SER A 244 35.82 20.19 -12.53
N GLU A 245 35.12 19.94 -11.43
CA GLU A 245 33.75 19.42 -11.43
C GLU A 245 32.74 20.36 -12.10
N ILE A 246 32.89 21.67 -11.94
CA ILE A 246 32.02 22.67 -12.57
C ILE A 246 32.32 22.76 -14.08
N ARG A 247 33.58 22.59 -14.48
CA ARG A 247 33.99 22.55 -15.89
C ARG A 247 33.43 21.33 -16.63
N ASP A 248 33.44 20.17 -15.97
CA ASP A 248 32.85 18.95 -16.51
C ASP A 248 31.32 19.07 -16.64
N LEU A 249 30.66 19.67 -15.65
CA LEU A 249 29.22 19.93 -15.69
C LEU A 249 28.85 20.92 -16.80
N LEU A 250 29.63 21.98 -17.01
CA LEU A 250 29.41 22.94 -18.09
C LEU A 250 29.60 22.30 -19.46
N SER A 251 30.65 21.49 -19.62
CA SER A 251 30.90 20.75 -20.87
C SER A 251 29.75 19.78 -21.17
N ARG A 252 29.31 19.04 -20.15
CA ARG A 252 28.18 18.11 -20.26
C ARG A 252 26.86 18.82 -20.54
N LYS A 253 26.64 20.01 -19.98
CA LYS A 253 25.47 20.85 -20.27
C LYS A 253 25.43 21.25 -21.74
N VAL A 254 26.54 21.74 -22.30
CA VAL A 254 26.63 22.14 -23.72
C VAL A 254 26.37 20.94 -24.65
N GLU A 255 26.92 19.78 -24.32
CA GLU A 255 26.71 18.56 -25.10
C GLU A 255 25.25 18.09 -25.08
N LEU A 256 24.59 18.17 -23.92
CA LEU A 256 23.18 17.83 -23.76
C LEU A 256 22.26 18.82 -24.49
N GLU A 257 22.55 20.11 -24.45
CA GLU A 257 21.79 21.13 -25.18
C GLU A 257 21.91 20.95 -26.70
N LYS A 258 23.08 20.54 -27.20
CA LYS A 258 23.26 20.17 -28.61
C LYS A 258 22.43 18.94 -28.98
N ARG A 259 22.47 17.87 -28.17
CA ARG A 259 21.64 16.67 -28.41
C ARG A 259 20.15 16.97 -28.35
N HIS A 260 19.71 17.80 -27.40
CA HIS A 260 18.31 18.19 -27.26
C HIS A 260 17.82 18.98 -28.48
N ARG A 261 18.60 19.96 -28.96
CA ARG A 261 18.29 20.69 -30.21
C ARG A 261 18.19 19.76 -31.41
N TYR A 262 19.07 18.76 -31.50
CA TYR A 262 19.04 17.76 -32.56
C TYR A 262 17.79 16.89 -32.53
N GLN A 263 17.35 16.47 -31.33
CA GLN A 263 16.15 15.66 -31.16
C GLN A 263 14.87 16.45 -31.47
N GLU A 264 14.80 17.71 -31.07
CA GLU A 264 13.65 18.58 -31.37
C GLU A 264 13.53 18.88 -32.88
N LEU A 265 14.65 19.12 -33.56
CA LEU A 265 14.66 19.26 -35.03
C LEU A 265 14.26 17.97 -35.75
N HIS A 266 14.63 16.80 -35.20
CA HIS A 266 14.23 15.52 -35.76
C HIS A 266 12.73 15.26 -35.62
N LYS A 267 12.12 15.64 -34.47
CA LYS A 267 10.66 15.55 -34.25
C LYS A 267 9.84 16.48 -35.14
N GLN A 268 10.40 17.61 -35.60
CA GLN A 268 9.70 18.52 -36.51
C GLN A 268 9.73 18.07 -37.98
N ARG A 269 10.58 17.09 -38.32
CA ARG A 269 10.75 16.58 -39.69
C ARG A 269 10.00 15.25 -39.94
N VAL A 270 9.39 14.67 -38.90
CA VAL A 270 8.55 13.46 -38.92
C VAL A 270 7.10 13.86 -38.66
#